data_AF-A0A8H7H494-F1
#
_entry.id   AF-A0A8H7H494-F1
#
_cell.length_a   1.000
_cell.length_b   1.000
_cell.length_c   1.000
_cell.angle_alpha   90.00
_cell.angle_beta   90.00
_cell.angle_gamma   90.00
#
_symmetry.space_group_name_H-M   'P 1'
#
loop_
_entity.id
_entity.type
_entity.pdbx_description
1 polymer ?
#
loop_
_entity_poly.entity_id
_entity_poly.type
_entity_poly.pdbx_seq_one_letter_code
_entity_poly.pdbx_strand_id
1 'polypeptide(L)'
;MDCGAHVALSRRIASGGPTLSYLGTNNSSESTGEIEAMVWDLQAENERNVSALIADGKFTPDDHNIAALRIDTMAPSQCLSLLKGNNQDGKDIFDPIVLLLRQHANQSHTLHPASRLALVNAATTLCACIPSSMVPDILAGLSMQIFYNDCGDEMSLGFCLIAIALLQGRPSGSHYPGVYSNVALLHAPRIFQMLLVHQSADREALKRFTWFGILEILSTPAQYNINISETKHEKNMTEARKRTSLILESLPLPANHNVAPRSAARLALPIIQSLDWVYTTCLVGVPEPNVYTFVVECMLCVLDNQVDKLCWSLMSTFRFPSLSTNLLKYLDERSLILVYQKHLDSDYAEMQFFAAAQLWLLFTLYLDPPVETTPELDLTKLLALLEQSSVIRNDGLNMHQAKEKLGERIEELEAEICWEEGPPMIYGLRVLECVLQSRDHPLSDQRWEKINSKLETTPRCLRGLGSFTLLPMRRPYALKEEHISIALRSDTPELQELMNV
;
A
#
# COMPACT_ATOMS: atom_id res chain seq x y z
N MET A 1 -10.22 -47.93 -35.86
CA MET A 1 -9.04 -47.07 -36.03
C MET A 1 -9.58 -45.72 -36.42
N ASP A 2 -9.87 -44.88 -35.45
CA ASP A 2 -10.48 -43.56 -35.67
C ASP A 2 -9.62 -42.50 -34.99
N CYS A 3 -9.13 -41.56 -35.81
CA CYS A 3 -8.42 -40.37 -35.39
C CYS A 3 -9.42 -39.36 -34.81
N GLY A 4 -9.44 -39.24 -33.48
CA GLY A 4 -10.14 -38.17 -32.78
C GLY A 4 -9.32 -36.88 -32.77
N ALA A 5 -9.85 -35.84 -33.41
CA ALA A 5 -9.27 -34.51 -33.46
C ALA A 5 -9.25 -33.85 -32.06
N HIS A 6 -8.06 -33.61 -31.52
CA HIS A 6 -7.85 -32.70 -30.40
C HIS A 6 -7.90 -31.25 -30.91
N VAL A 7 -8.96 -30.52 -30.56
CA VAL A 7 -9.02 -29.06 -30.71
C VAL A 7 -8.21 -28.45 -29.57
N ALA A 8 -6.99 -28.04 -29.87
CA ALA A 8 -6.17 -27.22 -28.98
C ALA A 8 -6.67 -25.77 -29.02
N LEU A 9 -7.32 -25.34 -27.94
CA LEU A 9 -7.60 -23.93 -27.66
C LEU A 9 -6.29 -23.25 -27.27
N SER A 10 -5.54 -22.77 -28.26
CA SER A 10 -4.42 -21.83 -28.06
C SER A 10 -4.97 -20.51 -27.50
N ARG A 11 -4.96 -20.34 -26.18
CA ARG A 11 -5.11 -19.02 -25.55
C ARG A 11 -3.89 -18.17 -25.90
N ARG A 12 -4.11 -17.15 -26.73
CA ARG A 12 -3.24 -15.97 -26.81
C ARG A 12 -3.33 -15.23 -25.47
N ILE A 13 -2.48 -15.58 -24.52
CA ILE A 13 -2.05 -14.61 -23.50
C ILE A 13 -0.91 -13.85 -24.15
N ALA A 14 -1.23 -12.66 -24.67
CA ALA A 14 -0.20 -11.75 -25.16
C ALA A 14 0.77 -11.46 -24.02
N SER A 15 2.05 -11.75 -24.24
CA SER A 15 3.17 -11.48 -23.33
C SER A 15 3.53 -9.99 -23.29
N GLY A 16 2.52 -9.12 -23.21
CA GLY A 16 2.69 -7.70 -22.94
C GLY A 16 2.25 -7.43 -21.51
N GLY A 17 3.21 -7.20 -20.61
CA GLY A 17 2.88 -6.70 -19.28
C GLY A 17 2.09 -5.38 -19.41
N PRO A 18 0.98 -5.19 -18.68
CA PRO A 18 0.18 -3.99 -18.82
C PRO A 18 0.96 -2.77 -18.34
N THR A 19 1.11 -1.79 -19.22
CA THR A 19 1.67 -0.49 -18.93
C THR A 19 0.74 0.26 -17.97
N LEU A 20 1.21 0.57 -16.76
CA LEU A 20 0.56 1.48 -15.79
C LEU A 20 0.39 2.90 -16.38
N SER A 21 -0.60 3.11 -17.25
CA SER A 21 -1.05 4.42 -17.72
C SER A 21 -2.48 4.74 -17.26
N TYR A 22 -2.98 4.04 -16.23
CA TYR A 22 -4.39 4.07 -15.81
C TYR A 22 -4.74 5.20 -14.81
N LEU A 23 -3.90 6.23 -14.68
CA LEU A 23 -4.25 7.43 -13.93
C LEU A 23 -4.70 8.51 -14.91
N GLY A 24 -5.99 8.48 -15.25
CA GLY A 24 -6.72 9.60 -15.84
C GLY A 24 -7.06 9.45 -17.33
N THR A 25 -8.26 8.99 -17.64
CA THR A 25 -9.11 9.52 -18.73
C THR A 25 -10.53 8.95 -18.61
N ASN A 26 -11.54 9.83 -18.68
CA ASN A 26 -12.95 9.59 -18.38
C ASN A 26 -13.70 8.78 -19.47
N ASN A 27 -13.31 7.53 -19.74
CA ASN A 27 -14.14 6.57 -20.51
C ASN A 27 -14.79 5.55 -19.55
N SER A 28 -15.88 5.94 -18.89
CA SER A 28 -16.55 5.12 -17.87
C SER A 28 -17.29 3.89 -18.43
N SER A 29 -17.68 3.89 -19.71
CA SER A 29 -18.45 2.78 -20.29
C SER A 29 -17.58 1.59 -20.72
N GLU A 30 -16.37 1.83 -21.24
CA GLU A 30 -15.45 0.76 -21.67
C GLU A 30 -14.82 0.07 -20.45
N SER A 31 -14.44 0.83 -19.42
CA SER A 31 -13.86 0.29 -18.18
C SER A 31 -14.82 -0.60 -17.39
N THR A 32 -16.13 -0.32 -17.43
CA THR A 32 -17.12 -1.16 -16.74
C THR A 32 -17.18 -2.55 -17.35
N GLY A 33 -17.21 -2.66 -18.69
CA GLY A 33 -17.29 -3.96 -19.39
C GLY A 33 -16.08 -4.86 -19.13
N GLU A 34 -14.89 -4.28 -19.01
CA GLU A 34 -13.68 -5.03 -18.64
C GLU A 34 -13.79 -5.63 -17.23
N ILE A 35 -14.27 -4.85 -16.26
CA ILE A 35 -14.49 -5.35 -14.89
C ILE A 35 -15.56 -6.44 -14.87
N GLU A 36 -16.65 -6.28 -15.63
CA GLU A 36 -17.68 -7.32 -15.70
C GLU A 36 -17.11 -8.65 -16.21
N ALA A 37 -16.27 -8.60 -17.26
CA ALA A 37 -15.59 -9.78 -17.78
C ALA A 37 -14.66 -10.41 -16.73
N MET A 38 -13.88 -9.59 -16.01
CA MET A 38 -12.98 -10.07 -14.94
C MET A 38 -13.73 -10.76 -13.80
N VAL A 39 -14.89 -10.24 -13.39
CA VAL A 39 -15.74 -10.83 -12.34
C VAL A 39 -16.23 -12.22 -12.75
N TRP A 40 -16.68 -12.38 -14.01
CA TRP A 40 -17.14 -13.69 -14.50
C TRP A 40 -16.01 -14.68 -14.71
N ASP A 41 -14.85 -14.23 -15.20
CA ASP A 41 -13.66 -15.09 -15.30
C ASP A 41 -13.22 -15.59 -13.92
N LEU A 42 -13.24 -14.71 -12.92
CA LEU A 42 -12.90 -15.04 -11.54
C LEU A 42 -13.87 -16.09 -10.99
N GLN A 43 -15.17 -15.91 -11.24
CA GLN A 43 -16.20 -16.85 -10.84
C GLN A 43 -15.99 -18.24 -11.44
N ALA A 44 -15.78 -18.32 -12.76
CA ALA A 44 -15.63 -19.58 -13.46
C ALA A 44 -14.45 -20.41 -12.92
N GLU A 45 -13.38 -19.74 -12.50
CA GLU A 45 -12.23 -20.39 -11.90
C GLU A 45 -12.47 -20.76 -10.42
N ASN A 46 -13.15 -19.91 -9.66
CA ASN A 46 -13.56 -20.23 -8.28
C ASN A 46 -14.46 -21.47 -8.24
N GLU A 47 -15.46 -21.54 -9.13
CA GLU A 47 -16.35 -22.69 -9.27
C GLU A 47 -15.58 -23.97 -9.62
N ARG A 48 -14.56 -23.88 -10.47
CA ARG A 48 -13.69 -25.02 -10.79
C ARG A 48 -12.94 -25.52 -9.56
N ASN A 49 -12.35 -24.61 -8.78
CA ASN A 49 -11.60 -24.94 -7.58
C ASN A 49 -12.50 -25.53 -6.48
N VAL A 50 -13.67 -24.94 -6.25
CA VAL A 50 -14.67 -25.45 -5.31
C VAL A 50 -15.19 -26.81 -5.77
N SER A 51 -15.49 -26.99 -7.05
CA SER A 51 -15.94 -28.27 -7.61
C SER A 51 -14.90 -29.38 -7.44
N ALA A 52 -13.61 -29.06 -7.61
CA ALA A 52 -12.53 -30.03 -7.40
C ALA A 52 -12.47 -30.50 -5.93
N LEU A 53 -12.73 -29.61 -4.97
CA LEU A 53 -12.80 -29.94 -3.54
C LEU A 53 -14.08 -30.71 -3.16
N ILE A 54 -15.17 -30.56 -3.92
CA ILE A 54 -16.40 -31.36 -3.72
C ILE A 54 -16.26 -32.76 -4.31
N ALA A 55 -15.57 -32.87 -5.46
CA ALA A 55 -15.40 -34.11 -6.19
C ALA A 55 -14.59 -35.19 -5.45
N ASP A 56 -13.91 -34.83 -4.35
CA ASP A 56 -13.18 -35.77 -3.49
C ASP A 56 -14.10 -36.73 -2.70
N GLY A 57 -15.41 -36.51 -2.74
CA GLY A 57 -16.44 -37.35 -2.12
C GLY A 57 -16.56 -37.17 -0.59
N LYS A 58 -15.82 -36.22 0.01
CA LYS A 58 -15.86 -35.94 1.45
C LYS A 58 -16.81 -34.80 1.81
N PHE A 59 -17.36 -34.12 0.80
CA PHE A 59 -18.31 -33.05 1.00
C PHE A 59 -19.56 -33.56 1.74
N THR A 60 -19.84 -32.93 2.88
CA THR A 60 -21.03 -33.22 3.70
C THR A 60 -22.02 -32.07 3.54
N PRO A 61 -23.16 -32.28 2.86
CA PRO A 61 -24.15 -31.23 2.69
C PRO A 61 -24.86 -30.99 4.03
N ASP A 62 -24.67 -29.80 4.58
CA ASP A 62 -25.44 -29.27 5.70
C ASP A 62 -25.85 -27.82 5.39
N ASP A 63 -26.72 -27.26 6.23
CA ASP A 63 -27.28 -25.92 6.00
C ASP A 63 -26.20 -24.83 5.87
N HIS A 64 -25.08 -24.94 6.60
CA HIS A 64 -24.02 -23.93 6.59
C HIS A 64 -23.14 -24.08 5.34
N ASN A 65 -22.78 -25.31 4.98
CA ASN A 65 -22.00 -25.62 3.79
C ASN A 65 -22.78 -25.25 2.51
N ILE A 66 -24.08 -25.53 2.46
CA ILE A 66 -24.95 -25.16 1.34
C ILE A 66 -25.16 -23.64 1.30
N ALA A 67 -25.34 -22.97 2.45
CA ALA A 67 -25.44 -21.51 2.49
C ALA A 67 -24.17 -20.83 1.96
N ALA A 68 -22.99 -21.31 2.35
CA ALA A 68 -21.71 -20.79 1.88
C ALA A 68 -21.56 -20.91 0.35
N LEU A 69 -21.90 -22.07 -0.22
CA LEU A 69 -21.88 -22.29 -1.68
C LEU A 69 -22.87 -21.38 -2.42
N ARG A 70 -24.07 -21.20 -1.85
CA ARG A 70 -25.09 -20.32 -2.42
C ARG A 70 -24.64 -18.86 -2.45
N ILE A 71 -23.99 -18.38 -1.38
CA ILE A 71 -23.45 -17.02 -1.31
C ILE A 71 -22.42 -16.81 -2.42
N ASP A 72 -21.49 -17.75 -2.60
CA ASP A 72 -20.48 -17.70 -3.67
C ASP A 72 -21.10 -17.64 -5.07
N THR A 73 -22.11 -18.47 -5.35
CA THR A 73 -22.82 -18.43 -6.65
C THR A 73 -23.52 -17.08 -6.91
N MET A 74 -23.96 -16.38 -5.85
CA MET A 74 -24.64 -15.09 -5.97
C MET A 74 -23.66 -13.89 -6.02
N ALA A 75 -22.45 -14.05 -5.49
CA ALA A 75 -21.48 -12.96 -5.31
C ALA A 75 -21.14 -12.18 -6.60
N PRO A 76 -20.97 -12.80 -7.79
CA PRO A 76 -20.71 -12.06 -9.03
C PRO A 76 -21.84 -11.10 -9.38
N SER A 77 -23.09 -11.60 -9.38
CA SER A 77 -24.26 -10.78 -9.70
C SER A 77 -24.45 -9.62 -8.73
N GLN A 78 -24.14 -9.85 -7.45
CA GLN A 78 -24.17 -8.83 -6.41
C GLN A 78 -23.05 -7.81 -6.58
N CYS A 79 -21.79 -8.22 -6.84
CA CYS A 79 -20.71 -7.28 -7.14
C CYS A 79 -21.05 -6.42 -8.37
N LEU A 80 -21.59 -7.00 -9.45
CA LEU A 80 -21.98 -6.22 -10.64
C LEU A 80 -23.09 -5.21 -10.34
N SER A 81 -24.05 -5.58 -9.48
CA SER A 81 -25.08 -4.66 -8.98
C SER A 81 -24.47 -3.50 -8.19
N LEU A 82 -23.49 -3.79 -7.32
CA LEU A 82 -22.76 -2.79 -6.53
C LEU A 82 -21.91 -1.85 -7.40
N LEU A 83 -21.22 -2.38 -8.41
CA LEU A 83 -20.47 -1.58 -9.39
C LEU A 83 -21.38 -0.62 -10.19
N LYS A 84 -22.66 -0.98 -10.37
CA LYS A 84 -23.69 -0.13 -10.99
C LYS A 84 -24.30 0.90 -10.03
N GLY A 85 -23.80 0.99 -8.79
CA GLY A 85 -24.23 1.95 -7.78
C GLY A 85 -25.48 1.52 -7.00
N ASN A 86 -25.94 0.28 -7.16
CA ASN A 86 -27.07 -0.23 -6.38
C ASN A 86 -26.58 -0.71 -5.00
N ASN A 87 -26.46 0.24 -4.08
CA ASN A 87 -25.89 0.03 -2.74
C ASN A 87 -26.91 -0.34 -1.66
N GLN A 88 -28.20 -0.47 -2.01
CA GLN A 88 -29.28 -0.56 -1.03
C GLN A 88 -29.20 -1.81 -0.13
N ASP A 89 -28.50 -2.86 -0.59
CA ASP A 89 -28.48 -4.18 0.05
C ASP A 89 -27.07 -4.65 0.50
N GLY A 90 -26.05 -3.79 0.42
CA GLY A 90 -24.65 -4.21 0.64
C GLY A 90 -24.39 -4.82 2.02
N LYS A 91 -25.05 -4.31 3.06
CA LYS A 91 -24.92 -4.80 4.44
C LYS A 91 -25.58 -6.17 4.65
N ASP A 92 -26.78 -6.34 4.08
CA ASP A 92 -27.57 -7.58 4.18
C ASP A 92 -26.85 -8.77 3.52
N ILE A 93 -25.98 -8.49 2.54
CA ILE A 93 -25.13 -9.48 1.88
C ILE A 93 -24.01 -9.96 2.81
N PHE A 94 -23.42 -9.07 3.61
CA PHE A 94 -22.26 -9.42 4.45
C PHE A 94 -22.62 -10.06 5.78
N ASP A 95 -23.78 -9.75 6.36
CA ASP A 95 -24.18 -10.31 7.65
C ASP A 95 -24.14 -11.86 7.65
N PRO A 96 -24.66 -12.56 6.62
CA PRO A 96 -24.50 -14.02 6.49
C PRO A 96 -23.04 -14.48 6.38
N ILE A 97 -22.21 -13.74 5.63
CA ILE A 97 -20.78 -14.07 5.44
C ILE A 97 -20.05 -13.99 6.79
N VAL A 98 -20.22 -12.88 7.51
CA VAL A 98 -19.61 -12.66 8.82
C VAL A 98 -20.07 -13.71 9.81
N LEU A 99 -21.36 -14.07 9.81
CA LEU A 99 -21.90 -15.09 10.70
C LEU A 99 -21.24 -16.46 10.47
N LEU A 100 -21.21 -16.93 9.22
CA LEU A 100 -20.61 -18.22 8.86
C LEU A 100 -19.11 -18.26 9.15
N LEU A 101 -18.37 -17.21 8.78
CA LEU A 101 -16.93 -17.12 9.07
C LEU A 101 -16.66 -17.09 10.58
N ARG A 102 -17.49 -16.39 11.37
CA ARG A 102 -17.36 -16.35 12.83
C ARG A 102 -17.64 -17.70 13.46
N GLN A 103 -18.68 -18.40 13.02
CA GLN A 103 -19.00 -19.73 13.52
C GLN A 103 -17.87 -20.73 13.23
N HIS A 104 -17.26 -20.63 12.05
CA HIS A 104 -16.09 -21.40 11.68
C HIS A 104 -14.87 -21.05 12.56
N ALA A 105 -14.53 -19.76 12.66
CA ALA A 105 -13.38 -19.28 13.41
C ALA A 105 -13.45 -19.62 14.91
N ASN A 106 -14.65 -19.67 15.48
CA ASN A 106 -14.92 -20.04 16.87
C ASN A 106 -15.13 -21.55 17.07
N GLN A 107 -14.97 -22.36 16.02
CA GLN A 107 -15.18 -23.82 16.04
C GLN A 107 -16.58 -24.26 16.49
N SER A 108 -17.57 -23.36 16.44
CA SER A 108 -18.95 -23.73 16.74
C SER A 108 -19.58 -24.54 15.60
N HIS A 109 -19.14 -24.28 14.37
CA HIS A 109 -19.50 -25.08 13.20
C HIS A 109 -18.36 -25.04 12.18
N THR A 110 -17.74 -26.18 11.91
CA THR A 110 -16.60 -26.27 10.99
C THR A 110 -17.08 -26.44 9.55
N LEU A 111 -16.86 -25.43 8.72
CA LEU A 111 -17.17 -25.49 7.29
C LEU A 111 -16.28 -26.51 6.57
N HIS A 112 -16.84 -27.20 5.60
CA HIS A 112 -16.08 -28.03 4.66
C HIS A 112 -15.08 -27.15 3.87
N PRO A 113 -13.87 -27.64 3.52
CA PRO A 113 -12.88 -26.85 2.76
C PRO A 113 -13.43 -26.19 1.49
N ALA A 114 -14.28 -26.90 0.73
CA ALA A 114 -14.96 -26.34 -0.44
C ALA A 114 -15.86 -25.15 -0.10
N SER A 115 -16.71 -25.28 0.92
CA SER A 115 -17.61 -24.22 1.40
C SER A 115 -16.84 -23.05 1.99
N ARG A 116 -15.74 -23.31 2.68
CA ARG A 116 -14.85 -22.27 3.21
C ARG A 116 -14.19 -21.47 2.09
N LEU A 117 -13.64 -22.14 1.08
CA LEU A 117 -13.05 -21.49 -0.08
C LEU A 117 -14.09 -20.64 -0.83
N ALA A 118 -15.27 -21.22 -1.09
CA ALA A 118 -16.39 -20.51 -1.71
C ALA A 118 -16.76 -19.25 -0.92
N LEU A 119 -16.92 -19.36 0.41
CA LEU A 119 -17.29 -18.22 1.25
C LEU A 119 -16.23 -17.10 1.25
N VAL A 120 -14.94 -17.46 1.29
CA VAL A 120 -13.84 -16.49 1.25
C VAL A 120 -13.71 -15.85 -0.13
N ASN A 121 -13.90 -16.60 -1.21
CA ASN A 121 -13.94 -16.07 -2.57
C ASN A 121 -15.09 -15.05 -2.75
N ALA A 122 -16.28 -15.39 -2.27
CA ALA A 122 -17.43 -14.52 -2.23
C ALA A 122 -17.12 -13.23 -1.46
N ALA A 123 -16.60 -13.36 -0.24
CA ALA A 123 -16.24 -12.23 0.61
C ALA A 123 -15.21 -11.31 -0.06
N THR A 124 -14.17 -11.88 -0.67
CA THR A 124 -13.12 -11.11 -1.37
C THR A 124 -13.69 -10.36 -2.57
N THR A 125 -14.50 -11.03 -3.39
CA THR A 125 -15.16 -10.46 -4.57
C THR A 125 -16.07 -9.30 -4.18
N LEU A 126 -16.88 -9.46 -3.14
CA LEU A 126 -17.80 -8.43 -2.68
C LEU A 126 -17.05 -7.26 -2.03
N CYS A 127 -16.02 -7.52 -1.23
CA CYS A 127 -15.18 -6.49 -0.61
C CYS A 127 -14.48 -5.60 -1.65
N ALA A 128 -14.14 -6.14 -2.83
CA ALA A 128 -13.52 -5.36 -3.90
C ALA A 128 -14.45 -4.28 -4.49
N CYS A 129 -15.78 -4.45 -4.37
CA CYS A 129 -16.78 -3.60 -5.04
C CYS A 129 -17.51 -2.65 -4.09
N ILE A 130 -17.25 -2.71 -2.77
CA ILE A 130 -18.03 -2.01 -1.75
C ILE A 130 -17.19 -0.94 -1.06
N PRO A 131 -17.72 0.27 -0.80
CA PRO A 131 -17.04 1.26 0.01
C PRO A 131 -16.63 0.70 1.37
N SER A 132 -15.41 1.02 1.83
CA SER A 132 -14.89 0.55 3.12
C SER A 132 -15.79 0.92 4.32
N SER A 133 -16.65 1.93 4.19
CA SER A 133 -17.64 2.31 5.21
C SER A 133 -18.84 1.36 5.34
N MET A 134 -19.09 0.52 4.34
CA MET A 134 -20.23 -0.40 4.30
C MET A 134 -19.85 -1.84 4.68
N VAL A 135 -18.56 -2.14 4.74
CA VAL A 135 -18.10 -3.48 5.04
C VAL A 135 -17.97 -3.68 6.55
N PRO A 136 -18.33 -4.84 7.10
CA PRO A 136 -18.17 -5.08 8.53
C PRO A 136 -16.69 -5.04 8.94
N ASP A 137 -16.37 -4.13 9.86
CA ASP A 137 -15.06 -3.98 10.53
C ASP A 137 -14.45 -5.29 11.06
N ILE A 138 -15.29 -6.29 11.26
CA ILE A 138 -14.97 -7.57 11.87
C ILE A 138 -14.34 -8.55 10.86
N LEU A 139 -14.49 -8.33 9.55
CA LEU A 139 -13.98 -9.26 8.53
C LEU A 139 -12.46 -9.40 8.56
N ALA A 140 -11.70 -8.31 8.70
CA ALA A 140 -10.24 -8.38 8.78
C ALA A 140 -9.78 -9.19 10.00
N GLY A 141 -10.39 -8.97 11.17
CA GLY A 141 -10.12 -9.74 12.38
C GLY A 141 -10.44 -11.23 12.24
N LEU A 142 -11.59 -11.57 11.65
CA LEU A 142 -11.98 -12.95 11.38
C LEU A 142 -11.03 -13.61 10.37
N SER A 143 -10.66 -12.91 9.30
CA SER A 143 -9.73 -13.41 8.30
C SER A 143 -8.39 -13.78 8.91
N MET A 144 -7.85 -12.93 9.79
CA MET A 144 -6.61 -13.24 10.50
C MET A 144 -6.77 -14.38 11.50
N GLN A 145 -7.91 -14.49 12.19
CA GLN A 145 -8.19 -15.62 13.09
C GLN A 145 -8.21 -16.95 12.33
N ILE A 146 -8.91 -17.01 11.20
CA ILE A 146 -8.98 -18.20 10.33
C ILE A 146 -7.60 -18.53 9.79
N PHE A 147 -6.85 -17.53 9.31
CA PHE A 147 -5.50 -17.73 8.81
C PHE A 147 -4.58 -18.39 9.84
N TYR A 148 -4.59 -17.89 11.09
CA TYR A 148 -3.73 -18.46 12.14
C TYR A 148 -4.17 -19.82 12.66
N ASN A 149 -5.47 -20.10 12.65
CA ASN A 149 -5.99 -21.36 13.17
C ASN A 149 -5.82 -22.51 12.16
N ASP A 150 -5.98 -22.22 10.87
CA ASP A 150 -6.20 -23.26 9.87
C ASP A 150 -5.23 -23.23 8.67
N CYS A 151 -4.54 -22.12 8.37
CA CYS A 151 -3.83 -21.93 7.09
C CYS A 151 -2.34 -22.30 7.08
N GLY A 152 -1.93 -23.33 7.83
CA GLY A 152 -0.53 -23.81 7.78
C GLY A 152 -0.06 -24.21 6.38
N ASP A 153 -0.97 -24.71 5.52
CA ASP A 153 -0.63 -25.28 4.21
C ASP A 153 -1.43 -24.73 3.00
N GLU A 154 -2.63 -24.16 3.20
CA GLU A 154 -3.51 -23.67 2.11
C GLU A 154 -3.22 -22.20 1.74
N MET A 155 -2.20 -22.00 0.90
CA MET A 155 -1.73 -20.67 0.47
C MET A 155 -2.78 -19.83 -0.28
N SER A 156 -3.68 -20.48 -1.05
CA SER A 156 -4.74 -19.81 -1.82
C SER A 156 -5.80 -19.17 -0.93
N LEU A 157 -6.18 -19.86 0.15
CA LEU A 157 -7.08 -19.33 1.16
C LEU A 157 -6.41 -18.17 1.90
N GLY A 158 -5.13 -18.34 2.28
CA GLY A 158 -4.36 -17.30 2.93
C GLY A 158 -4.28 -16.01 2.12
N PHE A 159 -4.04 -16.10 0.81
CA PHE A 159 -4.05 -14.92 -0.05
C PHE A 159 -5.37 -14.15 0.00
N CYS A 160 -6.50 -14.85 -0.16
CA CYS A 160 -7.81 -14.20 -0.21
C CYS A 160 -8.17 -13.58 1.15
N LEU A 161 -7.88 -14.27 2.25
CA LEU A 161 -8.06 -13.75 3.62
C LEU A 161 -7.24 -12.48 3.86
N ILE A 162 -5.98 -12.47 3.40
CA ILE A 162 -5.11 -11.30 3.47
C ILE A 162 -5.64 -10.19 2.58
N ALA A 163 -6.03 -10.48 1.33
CA ALA A 163 -6.60 -9.49 0.42
C ALA A 163 -7.85 -8.83 1.03
N ILE A 164 -8.77 -9.60 1.61
CA ILE A 164 -9.93 -9.07 2.37
C ILE A 164 -9.44 -8.11 3.45
N ALA A 165 -8.49 -8.54 4.29
CA ALA A 165 -8.01 -7.71 5.38
C ALA A 165 -7.37 -6.39 4.88
N LEU A 166 -6.54 -6.44 3.83
CA LEU A 166 -5.92 -5.25 3.24
C LEU A 166 -6.98 -4.29 2.67
N LEU A 167 -8.01 -4.81 1.99
CA LEU A 167 -9.12 -4.01 1.46
C LEU A 167 -9.98 -3.35 2.54
N GLN A 168 -10.01 -3.94 3.73
CA GLN A 168 -10.71 -3.41 4.89
C GLN A 168 -9.85 -2.47 5.75
N GLY A 169 -8.61 -2.21 5.36
CA GLY A 169 -7.71 -1.31 6.07
C GLY A 169 -8.28 0.10 6.14
N ARG A 170 -8.39 0.64 7.36
CA ARG A 170 -8.75 2.04 7.60
C ARG A 170 -7.49 2.90 7.48
N PRO A 171 -7.46 3.90 6.56
CA PRO A 171 -6.31 4.77 6.44
C PRO A 171 -6.10 5.55 7.75
N SER A 172 -4.91 5.39 8.33
CA SER A 172 -4.51 6.09 9.55
C SER A 172 -4.68 7.61 9.41
N GLY A 173 -5.52 8.21 10.25
CA GLY A 173 -5.68 9.67 10.36
C GLY A 173 -6.81 10.28 9.53
N SER A 174 -7.61 9.46 8.82
CA SER A 174 -8.80 9.96 8.13
C SER A 174 -9.98 10.12 9.11
N HIS A 175 -10.26 11.36 9.51
CA HIS A 175 -11.55 11.75 10.11
C HIS A 175 -12.53 12.31 9.08
N TYR A 176 -12.29 12.08 7.78
CA TYR A 176 -13.14 12.60 6.69
C TYR A 176 -13.96 11.47 6.05
N PRO A 177 -15.18 11.19 6.57
CA PRO A 177 -16.04 10.10 6.09
C PRO A 177 -16.60 10.26 4.66
N GLY A 178 -16.18 11.26 3.87
CA GLY A 178 -16.78 11.58 2.56
C GLY A 178 -15.93 11.29 1.32
N VAL A 179 -14.60 11.20 1.42
CA VAL A 179 -13.72 11.11 0.23
C VAL A 179 -13.52 9.66 -0.23
N TYR A 180 -13.76 8.69 0.64
CA TYR A 180 -13.40 7.29 0.40
C TYR A 180 -14.46 6.45 -0.30
N SER A 181 -15.69 6.96 -0.49
CA SER A 181 -16.76 6.18 -1.13
C SER A 181 -16.45 5.82 -2.58
N ASN A 182 -15.65 6.62 -3.29
CA ASN A 182 -15.27 6.37 -4.68
C ASN A 182 -13.91 5.67 -4.84
N VAL A 183 -13.15 5.52 -3.76
CA VAL A 183 -11.81 4.91 -3.81
C VAL A 183 -11.91 3.42 -4.08
N ALA A 184 -12.85 2.71 -3.45
CA ALA A 184 -13.07 1.28 -3.70
C ALA A 184 -13.31 0.98 -5.19
N LEU A 185 -14.16 1.77 -5.86
CA LEU A 185 -14.45 1.61 -7.29
C LEU A 185 -13.24 1.88 -8.19
N LEU A 186 -12.35 2.81 -7.81
CA LEU A 186 -11.12 3.08 -8.54
C LEU A 186 -10.13 1.91 -8.46
N HIS A 187 -10.14 1.17 -7.35
CA HIS A 187 -9.22 0.04 -7.12
C HIS A 187 -9.79 -1.31 -7.55
N ALA A 188 -11.11 -1.44 -7.70
CA ALA A 188 -11.77 -2.70 -8.08
C ALA A 188 -11.11 -3.39 -9.30
N PRO A 189 -10.82 -2.71 -10.43
CA PRO A 189 -10.15 -3.37 -11.57
C PRO A 189 -8.81 -3.98 -11.20
N ARG A 190 -8.00 -3.27 -10.40
CA ARG A 190 -6.67 -3.72 -9.98
C ARG A 190 -6.77 -4.92 -9.04
N ILE A 191 -7.76 -4.91 -8.15
CA ILE A 191 -8.03 -6.02 -7.22
C ILE A 191 -8.48 -7.25 -7.99
N PHE A 192 -9.41 -7.11 -8.94
CA PHE A 192 -9.85 -8.22 -9.78
C PHE A 192 -8.74 -8.77 -10.65
N GLN A 193 -7.94 -7.89 -11.26
CA GLN A 193 -6.75 -8.31 -11.99
C GLN A 193 -5.78 -9.07 -11.10
N MET A 194 -5.55 -8.60 -9.86
CA MET A 194 -4.70 -9.29 -8.89
C MET A 194 -5.26 -10.67 -8.53
N LEU A 195 -6.58 -10.79 -8.30
CA LEU A 195 -7.25 -12.06 -7.99
C LEU A 195 -7.19 -13.05 -9.18
N LEU A 196 -7.32 -12.56 -10.42
CA LEU A 196 -7.19 -13.37 -11.63
C LEU A 196 -5.75 -13.82 -11.86
N VAL A 197 -4.77 -12.92 -11.72
CA VAL A 197 -3.36 -13.26 -11.83
C VAL A 197 -3.01 -14.29 -10.77
N HIS A 198 -3.50 -14.14 -9.54
CA HIS A 198 -3.35 -15.11 -8.44
C HIS A 198 -3.79 -16.52 -8.82
N GLN A 199 -4.94 -16.68 -9.49
CA GLN A 199 -5.44 -18.01 -9.88
C GLN A 199 -4.48 -18.75 -10.83
N SER A 200 -3.64 -18.03 -11.55
CA SER A 200 -2.59 -18.57 -12.43
C SER A 200 -1.17 -18.45 -11.88
N ALA A 201 -1.02 -17.85 -10.69
CA ALA A 201 0.29 -17.48 -10.14
C ALA A 201 1.03 -18.69 -9.57
N ASP A 202 2.35 -18.61 -9.65
CA ASP A 202 3.23 -19.55 -8.97
C ASP A 202 3.04 -19.47 -7.45
N ARG A 203 3.13 -20.62 -6.77
CA ARG A 203 2.96 -20.78 -5.32
C ARG A 203 3.89 -19.84 -4.55
N GLU A 204 5.09 -19.55 -5.07
CA GLU A 204 6.01 -18.61 -4.43
C GLU A 204 5.56 -17.15 -4.54
N ALA A 205 4.85 -16.74 -5.61
CA ALA A 205 4.26 -15.40 -5.67
C ALA A 205 3.16 -15.23 -4.63
N LEU A 206 2.31 -16.24 -4.48
CA LEU A 206 1.27 -16.27 -3.44
C LEU A 206 1.87 -16.16 -2.05
N LYS A 207 2.94 -16.91 -1.82
CA LYS A 207 3.68 -16.89 -0.57
C LYS A 207 4.27 -15.52 -0.25
N ARG A 208 4.87 -14.85 -1.23
CA ARG A 208 5.40 -13.49 -1.05
C ARG A 208 4.29 -12.51 -0.67
N PHE A 209 3.21 -12.48 -1.45
CA PHE A 209 2.07 -11.62 -1.16
C PHE A 209 1.50 -11.87 0.23
N THR A 210 1.24 -13.13 0.58
CA THR A 210 0.67 -13.50 1.88
C THR A 210 1.57 -13.03 3.03
N TRP A 211 2.88 -13.28 2.98
CA TRP A 211 3.79 -12.86 4.06
C TRP A 211 3.97 -11.34 4.14
N PHE A 212 4.01 -10.65 3.01
CA PHE A 212 4.06 -9.18 2.99
C PHE A 212 2.77 -8.56 3.52
N GLY A 213 1.60 -9.09 3.14
CA GLY A 213 0.32 -8.62 3.65
C GLY A 213 0.15 -8.92 5.15
N ILE A 214 0.57 -10.09 5.64
CA ILE A 214 0.60 -10.37 7.09
C ILE A 214 1.49 -9.35 7.81
N LEU A 215 2.67 -9.08 7.27
CA LEU A 215 3.60 -8.12 7.89
C LEU A 215 2.99 -6.73 7.97
N GLU A 216 2.33 -6.25 6.92
CA GLU A 216 1.62 -4.98 6.91
C GLU A 216 0.49 -4.95 7.96
N ILE A 217 -0.36 -5.97 7.94
CA ILE A 217 -1.51 -6.09 8.86
C ILE A 217 -1.06 -6.09 10.32
N LEU A 218 0.00 -6.83 10.64
CA LEU A 218 0.54 -6.90 11.98
C LEU A 218 1.36 -5.65 12.36
N SER A 219 1.89 -4.90 11.40
CA SER A 219 2.58 -3.63 11.69
C SER A 219 1.59 -2.55 12.14
N THR A 220 0.32 -2.64 11.71
CA THR A 220 -0.68 -1.62 11.99
C THR A 220 -2.05 -2.22 12.39
N PRO A 221 -2.12 -3.08 13.43
CA PRO A 221 -3.30 -3.88 13.75
C PRO A 221 -4.57 -3.04 14.01
N ALA A 222 -4.40 -1.82 14.53
CA ALA A 222 -5.50 -0.88 14.75
C ALA A 222 -6.19 -0.43 13.45
N GLN A 223 -5.45 -0.33 12.33
CA GLN A 223 -6.04 0.01 11.01
C GLN A 223 -6.99 -1.09 10.52
N TYR A 224 -6.77 -2.32 10.96
CA TYR A 224 -7.52 -3.49 10.53
C TYR A 224 -8.51 -3.99 11.59
N ASN A 225 -8.75 -3.22 12.66
CA ASN A 225 -9.59 -3.59 13.81
C ASN A 225 -9.21 -4.96 14.43
N ILE A 226 -7.92 -5.29 14.42
CA ILE A 226 -7.42 -6.55 14.92
C ILE A 226 -7.12 -6.41 16.42
N ASN A 227 -7.90 -7.12 17.24
CA ASN A 227 -7.65 -7.24 18.67
C ASN A 227 -6.93 -8.57 18.98
N ILE A 228 -5.60 -8.53 18.95
CA ILE A 228 -4.75 -9.68 19.32
C ILE A 228 -4.07 -9.36 20.65
N SER A 229 -4.00 -10.33 21.57
CA SER A 229 -3.23 -10.17 22.81
C SER A 229 -1.77 -9.85 22.50
N GLU A 230 -1.16 -8.94 23.25
CA GLU A 230 0.22 -8.48 23.01
C GLU A 230 1.22 -9.64 22.84
N THR A 231 1.10 -10.68 23.66
CA THR A 231 1.96 -11.87 23.61
C THR A 231 1.81 -12.69 22.32
N LYS A 232 0.59 -12.86 21.82
CA LYS A 232 0.32 -13.57 20.55
C LYS A 232 0.71 -12.70 19.37
N HIS A 233 0.49 -11.40 19.47
CA HIS A 233 0.87 -10.41 18.47
C HIS A 233 2.39 -10.41 18.26
N GLU A 234 3.19 -10.30 19.33
CA GLU A 234 4.66 -10.25 19.22
C GLU A 234 5.25 -11.53 18.62
N LYS A 235 4.73 -12.70 19.01
CA LYS A 235 5.13 -13.99 18.44
C LYS A 235 4.84 -14.04 16.93
N ASN A 236 3.63 -13.64 16.53
CA ASN A 236 3.21 -13.64 15.12
C ASN A 236 4.02 -12.63 14.31
N MET A 237 4.28 -11.44 14.88
CA MET A 237 5.07 -10.40 14.25
C MET A 237 6.53 -10.84 14.05
N THR A 238 7.12 -11.50 15.04
CA THR A 238 8.46 -12.10 14.94
C THR A 238 8.55 -13.12 13.81
N GLU A 239 7.57 -14.03 13.70
CA GLU A 239 7.54 -15.02 12.61
C GLU A 239 7.31 -14.35 11.24
N ALA A 240 6.41 -13.37 11.14
CA ALA A 240 6.17 -12.62 9.90
C ALA A 240 7.43 -11.88 9.44
N ARG A 241 8.11 -11.16 10.35
CA ARG A 241 9.40 -10.51 10.07
C ARG A 241 10.44 -11.50 9.59
N LYS A 242 10.58 -12.65 10.27
CA LYS A 242 11.53 -13.71 9.89
C LYS A 242 11.25 -14.24 8.49
N ARG A 243 9.99 -14.55 8.15
CA ARG A 243 9.61 -15.06 6.82
C ARG A 243 9.83 -14.04 5.72
N THR A 244 9.47 -12.78 5.97
CA THR A 244 9.70 -11.66 5.05
C THR A 244 11.20 -11.43 4.86
N SER A 245 12.00 -11.40 5.93
CA SER A 245 13.45 -11.29 5.85
C SER A 245 14.05 -12.39 4.96
N LEU A 246 13.65 -13.65 5.11
CA LEU A 246 14.11 -14.74 4.24
C LEU A 246 13.76 -14.53 2.76
N ILE A 247 12.60 -13.94 2.47
CA ILE A 247 12.20 -13.58 1.11
C ILE A 247 13.11 -12.47 0.57
N LEU A 248 13.34 -11.41 1.35
CA LEU A 248 14.12 -10.24 0.93
C LEU A 248 15.63 -10.54 0.84
N GLU A 249 16.15 -11.38 1.72
CA GLU A 249 17.56 -11.85 1.75
C GLU A 249 17.87 -12.86 0.65
N SER A 250 16.85 -13.45 0.01
CA SER A 250 17.06 -14.35 -1.13
C SER A 250 17.66 -13.63 -2.36
N LEU A 251 17.70 -12.30 -2.35
CA LEU A 251 18.43 -11.51 -3.33
C LEU A 251 19.89 -11.32 -2.90
N PRO A 252 20.86 -11.87 -3.65
CA PRO A 252 22.24 -11.43 -3.56
C PRO A 252 22.35 -10.06 -4.26
N LEU A 253 21.99 -8.99 -3.55
CA LEU A 253 22.30 -7.65 -4.04
C LEU A 253 23.82 -7.44 -3.88
N PRO A 254 24.51 -7.00 -4.94
CA PRO A 254 25.95 -6.81 -4.89
C PRO A 254 26.28 -5.62 -3.97
N ALA A 255 26.60 -5.90 -2.71
CA ALA A 255 27.37 -4.95 -1.89
C ALA A 255 28.68 -4.56 -2.60
N ASN A 256 29.21 -5.47 -3.42
CA ASN A 256 30.30 -5.25 -4.36
C ASN A 256 29.87 -5.67 -5.77
N HIS A 257 29.97 -4.72 -6.72
CA HIS A 257 29.64 -4.69 -8.16
C HIS A 257 29.78 -5.93 -9.08
N ASN A 258 30.05 -7.12 -8.56
CA ASN A 258 30.38 -8.31 -9.34
C ASN A 258 29.18 -9.15 -9.78
N VAL A 259 27.95 -8.80 -9.38
CA VAL A 259 26.73 -9.46 -9.87
C VAL A 259 26.24 -8.72 -11.11
N ALA A 260 26.04 -9.46 -12.21
CA ALA A 260 25.51 -8.88 -13.43
C ALA A 260 24.13 -8.23 -13.18
N PRO A 261 23.89 -6.98 -13.60
CA PRO A 261 22.64 -6.25 -13.33
C PRO A 261 21.37 -7.04 -13.71
N ARG A 262 21.43 -7.82 -14.79
CA ARG A 262 20.31 -8.63 -15.29
C ARG A 262 19.88 -9.76 -14.34
N SER A 263 20.80 -10.37 -13.58
CA SER A 263 20.41 -11.43 -12.64
C SER A 263 19.73 -10.88 -11.40
N ALA A 264 20.14 -9.69 -10.94
CA ALA A 264 19.51 -9.01 -9.82
C ALA A 264 18.06 -8.60 -10.17
N ALA A 265 17.85 -8.01 -11.35
CA ALA A 265 16.51 -7.63 -11.84
C ALA A 265 15.53 -8.82 -11.87
N ARG A 266 15.97 -9.97 -12.39
CA ARG A 266 15.13 -11.18 -12.46
C ARG A 266 14.67 -11.68 -11.08
N LEU A 267 15.49 -11.48 -10.05
CA LEU A 267 15.15 -11.87 -8.69
C LEU A 267 14.33 -10.78 -7.97
N ALA A 268 14.66 -9.50 -8.18
CA ALA A 268 13.99 -8.36 -7.56
C ALA A 268 12.55 -8.18 -8.06
N LEU A 269 12.33 -8.31 -9.37
CA LEU A 269 11.06 -7.97 -10.00
C LEU A 269 9.86 -8.71 -9.37
N PRO A 270 9.86 -10.05 -9.19
CA PRO A 270 8.73 -10.74 -8.57
C PRO A 270 8.48 -10.32 -7.11
N ILE A 271 9.52 -9.90 -6.40
CA ILE A 271 9.41 -9.43 -5.00
C ILE A 271 8.79 -8.04 -4.98
N ILE A 272 9.33 -7.11 -5.77
CA ILE A 272 8.83 -5.74 -5.88
C ILE A 272 7.39 -5.71 -6.41
N GLN A 273 7.03 -6.58 -7.36
CA GLN A 273 5.64 -6.75 -7.81
C GLN A 273 4.71 -7.18 -6.67
N SER A 274 5.15 -8.11 -5.82
CA SER A 274 4.35 -8.57 -4.68
C SER A 274 4.18 -7.46 -3.64
N LEU A 275 5.23 -6.66 -3.40
CA LEU A 275 5.16 -5.48 -2.53
C LEU A 275 4.23 -4.41 -3.11
N ASP A 276 4.36 -4.08 -4.40
CA ASP A 276 3.48 -3.14 -5.09
C ASP A 276 2.03 -3.57 -4.95
N TRP A 277 1.70 -4.84 -5.16
CA TRP A 277 0.33 -5.33 -4.94
C TRP A 277 -0.16 -5.13 -3.52
N VAL A 278 0.64 -5.47 -2.50
CA VAL A 278 0.24 -5.28 -1.10
C VAL A 278 0.01 -3.80 -0.80
N TYR A 279 1.00 -2.95 -1.05
CA TYR A 279 0.95 -1.55 -0.61
C TYR A 279 0.04 -0.67 -1.46
N THR A 280 -0.19 -1.01 -2.73
CA THR A 280 -1.22 -0.33 -3.53
C THR A 280 -2.63 -0.78 -3.18
N THR A 281 -2.81 -1.97 -2.59
CA THR A 281 -4.09 -2.42 -2.04
C THR A 281 -4.39 -1.75 -0.68
N CYS A 282 -3.37 -1.49 0.14
CA CYS A 282 -3.51 -0.88 1.48
C CYS A 282 -3.74 0.64 1.47
N LEU A 283 -3.60 1.29 0.31
CA LEU A 283 -3.71 2.74 0.07
C LEU A 283 -2.66 3.61 0.77
N VAL A 284 -2.32 3.37 2.05
CA VAL A 284 -1.29 4.12 2.79
C VAL A 284 -0.62 3.25 3.87
N GLY A 285 0.53 2.65 3.56
CA GLY A 285 1.33 1.88 4.55
C GLY A 285 2.45 2.71 5.17
N VAL A 286 2.71 2.50 6.47
CA VAL A 286 4.05 2.73 7.04
C VAL A 286 4.80 1.42 6.78
N PRO A 287 5.62 1.33 5.71
CA PRO A 287 6.29 0.08 5.43
C PRO A 287 7.18 -0.32 6.61
N GLU A 288 7.23 -1.62 6.91
CA GLU A 288 8.20 -2.13 7.88
C GLU A 288 9.62 -1.75 7.40
N PRO A 289 10.53 -1.34 8.32
CA PRO A 289 11.87 -0.91 7.93
C PRO A 289 12.64 -1.85 6.98
N ASN A 290 12.45 -3.17 7.05
CA ASN A 290 13.08 -4.11 6.12
C ASN A 290 12.54 -4.00 4.69
N VAL A 291 11.25 -3.74 4.53
CA VAL A 291 10.61 -3.50 3.22
C VAL A 291 11.10 -2.16 2.67
N TYR A 292 11.08 -1.11 3.49
CA TYR A 292 11.52 0.22 3.08
C TYR A 292 12.98 0.18 2.58
N THR A 293 13.89 -0.36 3.40
CA THR A 293 15.31 -0.46 3.06
C THR A 293 15.56 -1.35 1.84
N PHE A 294 14.81 -2.44 1.68
CA PHE A 294 14.89 -3.28 0.48
C PHE A 294 14.47 -2.54 -0.80
N VAL A 295 13.38 -1.78 -0.78
CA VAL A 295 12.93 -1.00 -1.95
C VAL A 295 13.95 0.07 -2.30
N VAL A 296 14.46 0.79 -1.29
CA VAL A 296 15.52 1.79 -1.46
C VAL A 296 16.79 1.17 -2.06
N GLU A 297 17.18 -0.01 -1.59
CA GLU A 297 18.34 -0.72 -2.13
C GLU A 297 18.10 -1.16 -3.57
N CYS A 298 16.92 -1.72 -3.89
CA CYS A 298 16.57 -2.10 -5.27
C CYS A 298 16.65 -0.90 -6.21
N MET A 299 16.12 0.24 -5.77
CA MET A 299 16.10 1.46 -6.56
C MET A 299 17.50 1.99 -6.90
N LEU A 300 18.46 1.86 -5.98
CA LEU A 300 19.84 2.30 -6.19
C LEU A 300 20.72 1.25 -6.90
N CYS A 301 20.46 -0.03 -6.65
CA CYS A 301 21.37 -1.12 -7.04
C CYS A 301 20.87 -1.96 -8.23
N VAL A 302 19.58 -1.91 -8.58
CA VAL A 302 18.99 -2.75 -9.65
C VAL A 302 18.63 -1.90 -10.85
N LEU A 303 19.49 -1.95 -11.87
CA LEU A 303 19.29 -1.25 -13.15
C LEU A 303 18.30 -2.02 -14.04
N ASP A 304 17.01 -1.85 -13.78
CA ASP A 304 15.92 -2.39 -14.61
C ASP A 304 14.70 -1.46 -14.61
N ASN A 305 14.20 -1.10 -15.79
CA ASN A 305 13.12 -0.12 -15.93
C ASN A 305 11.80 -0.55 -15.28
N GLN A 306 11.50 -1.85 -15.22
CA GLN A 306 10.26 -2.32 -14.56
C GLN A 306 10.41 -2.28 -13.04
N VAL A 307 11.57 -2.70 -12.52
CA VAL A 307 11.88 -2.60 -11.10
C VAL A 307 11.86 -1.13 -10.66
N ASP A 308 12.53 -0.25 -11.40
CA ASP A 308 12.58 1.19 -11.13
C ASP A 308 11.17 1.80 -11.09
N LYS A 309 10.35 1.55 -12.12
CA LYS A 309 8.96 2.03 -12.18
C LYS A 309 8.13 1.60 -10.96
N LEU A 310 8.26 0.35 -10.53
CA LEU A 310 7.54 -0.16 -9.36
C LEU A 310 8.13 0.40 -8.05
N CYS A 311 9.44 0.59 -7.96
CA CYS A 311 10.06 1.24 -6.79
C CYS A 311 9.58 2.68 -6.65
N TRP A 312 9.54 3.47 -7.73
CA TRP A 312 8.97 4.81 -7.70
C TRP A 312 7.50 4.83 -7.29
N SER A 313 6.69 3.89 -7.80
CA SER A 313 5.30 3.67 -7.37
C SER A 313 5.21 3.50 -5.85
N LEU A 314 6.00 2.57 -5.30
CA LEU A 314 6.08 2.31 -3.86
C LEU A 314 6.56 3.53 -3.07
N MET A 315 7.70 4.12 -3.44
CA MET A 315 8.27 5.27 -2.73
C MET A 315 7.34 6.48 -2.71
N SER A 316 6.57 6.70 -3.78
CA SER A 316 5.58 7.78 -3.85
C SER A 316 4.41 7.61 -2.86
N THR A 317 4.14 6.38 -2.41
CA THR A 317 3.03 6.04 -1.50
C THR A 317 3.49 5.69 -0.08
N PHE A 318 4.77 5.34 0.11
CA PHE A 318 5.34 5.08 1.41
C PHE A 318 5.44 6.33 2.27
N ARG A 319 5.09 6.21 3.56
CA ARG A 319 5.52 7.18 4.56
C ARG A 319 7.03 7.19 4.66
N PHE A 320 7.60 8.37 4.94
CA PHE A 320 9.00 8.44 5.32
C PHE A 320 9.20 7.66 6.62
N PRO A 321 10.31 6.93 6.75
CA PRO A 321 10.51 6.01 7.85
C PRO A 321 10.67 6.77 9.16
N SER A 322 10.16 6.20 10.26
CA SER A 322 10.45 6.67 11.61
C SER A 322 11.70 5.98 12.16
N LEU A 323 12.45 6.68 13.01
CA LEU A 323 13.62 6.11 13.68
C LEU A 323 13.20 4.92 14.56
N SER A 324 13.86 3.78 14.35
CA SER A 324 13.63 2.55 15.12
C SER A 324 14.88 1.67 15.12
N THR A 325 15.02 0.81 16.12
CA THR A 325 16.11 -0.16 16.19
C THR A 325 16.17 -1.06 14.94
N ASN A 326 15.03 -1.46 14.38
CA ASN A 326 14.96 -2.27 13.16
C ASN A 326 15.47 -1.50 11.94
N LEU A 327 15.08 -0.23 11.77
CA LEU A 327 15.59 0.60 10.67
C LEU A 327 17.11 0.69 10.72
N LEU A 328 17.68 0.97 11.89
CA LEU A 328 19.13 1.09 12.06
C LEU A 328 19.85 -0.22 11.79
N LYS A 329 19.29 -1.34 12.27
CA LYS A 329 19.80 -2.69 11.97
C LYS A 329 19.88 -2.92 10.46
N TYR A 330 18.80 -2.65 9.72
CA TYR A 330 18.77 -2.91 8.28
C TYR A 330 19.61 -1.92 7.46
N LEU A 331 19.73 -0.66 7.90
CA LEU A 331 20.67 0.30 7.31
C LEU A 331 22.13 -0.18 7.41
N ASP A 332 22.51 -0.73 8.57
CA ASP A 332 23.85 -1.26 8.85
C ASP A 332 24.11 -2.57 8.08
N GLU A 333 23.22 -3.56 8.22
CA GLU A 333 23.34 -4.87 7.56
C GLU A 333 23.43 -4.76 6.02
N ARG A 334 22.72 -3.79 5.43
CA ARG A 334 22.75 -3.51 3.98
C ARG A 334 23.76 -2.44 3.58
N SER A 335 24.50 -1.88 4.54
CA SER A 335 25.49 -0.81 4.33
C SER A 335 24.95 0.38 3.53
N LEU A 336 23.68 0.73 3.74
CA LEU A 336 22.96 1.67 2.87
C LEU A 336 23.54 3.09 2.90
N ILE A 337 24.15 3.50 4.00
CA ILE A 337 24.82 4.82 4.08
C ILE A 337 25.97 4.93 3.06
N LEU A 338 26.72 3.84 2.84
CA LEU A 338 27.78 3.80 1.83
C LEU A 338 27.20 3.77 0.41
N VAL A 339 26.09 3.06 0.23
CA VAL A 339 25.37 3.04 -1.05
C VAL A 339 24.90 4.45 -1.41
N TYR A 340 24.27 5.18 -0.48
CA TYR A 340 23.83 6.56 -0.73
C TYR A 340 24.99 7.46 -1.13
N GLN A 341 26.10 7.42 -0.38
CA GLN A 341 27.28 8.23 -0.69
C GLN A 341 27.80 7.99 -2.10
N LYS A 342 27.92 6.73 -2.50
CA LYS A 342 28.38 6.38 -3.85
C LYS A 342 27.47 6.94 -4.93
N HIS A 343 26.16 7.04 -4.67
CA HIS A 343 25.20 7.57 -5.63
C HIS A 343 25.05 9.10 -5.57
N LEU A 344 25.63 9.80 -4.59
CA LEU A 344 25.71 11.26 -4.60
C LEU A 344 26.53 11.78 -5.80
N ASP A 345 27.52 11.01 -6.25
CA ASP A 345 28.36 11.32 -7.40
C ASP A 345 27.91 10.61 -8.70
N SER A 346 26.67 10.12 -8.76
CA SER A 346 26.16 9.39 -9.93
C SER A 346 25.97 10.30 -11.14
N ASP A 347 26.25 9.84 -12.37
CA ASP A 347 25.96 10.63 -13.58
C ASP A 347 24.45 10.87 -13.83
N TYR A 348 23.56 10.17 -13.11
CA TYR A 348 22.11 10.30 -13.22
C TYR A 348 21.56 11.20 -12.12
N ALA A 349 21.00 12.35 -12.51
CA ALA A 349 20.50 13.36 -11.58
C ALA A 349 19.40 12.80 -10.65
N GLU A 350 18.53 11.91 -11.15
CA GLU A 350 17.48 11.28 -10.36
C GLU A 350 18.05 10.39 -9.25
N MET A 351 19.16 9.68 -9.53
CA MET A 351 19.83 8.84 -8.55
C MET A 351 20.59 9.68 -7.52
N GLN A 352 21.23 10.78 -7.95
CA GLN A 352 21.81 11.75 -7.02
C GLN A 352 20.74 12.34 -6.10
N PHE A 353 19.60 12.76 -6.67
CA PHE A 353 18.48 13.33 -5.93
C PHE A 353 17.96 12.33 -4.91
N PHE A 354 17.73 11.09 -5.33
CA PHE A 354 17.21 10.06 -4.45
C PHE A 354 18.18 9.75 -3.31
N ALA A 355 19.48 9.60 -3.59
CA ALA A 355 20.50 9.37 -2.57
C ALA A 355 20.62 10.55 -1.58
N ALA A 356 20.61 11.79 -2.09
CA ALA A 356 20.63 13.00 -1.28
C ALA A 356 19.39 13.09 -0.38
N ALA A 357 18.21 12.79 -0.94
CA ALA A 357 16.95 12.74 -0.21
C ALA A 357 16.98 11.71 0.93
N GLN A 358 17.43 10.48 0.67
CA GLN A 358 17.52 9.44 1.72
C GLN A 358 18.47 9.85 2.85
N LEU A 359 19.65 10.39 2.53
CA LEU A 359 20.56 10.91 3.55
C LEU A 359 19.93 12.07 4.32
N TRP A 360 19.37 13.05 3.64
CA TRP A 360 18.74 14.22 4.26
C TRP A 360 17.62 13.83 5.23
N LEU A 361 16.79 12.84 4.89
CA LEU A 361 15.76 12.29 5.77
C LEU A 361 16.38 11.70 7.05
N LEU A 362 17.49 10.95 6.94
CA LEU A 362 18.18 10.38 8.12
C LEU A 362 18.82 11.45 9.01
N PHE A 363 19.44 12.48 8.42
CA PHE A 363 19.92 13.64 9.18
C PHE A 363 18.77 14.35 9.89
N THR A 364 17.61 14.48 9.24
CA THR A 364 16.41 15.08 9.82
C THR A 364 15.90 14.25 10.99
N LEU A 365 15.85 12.92 10.88
CA LEU A 365 15.46 12.04 11.99
C LEU A 365 16.42 12.13 13.20
N TYR A 366 17.71 12.37 12.96
CA TYR A 366 18.69 12.56 14.02
C TYR A 366 18.53 13.92 14.73
N LEU A 367 18.34 14.99 13.96
CA LEU A 367 18.27 16.36 14.48
C LEU A 367 16.90 16.71 15.08
N ASP A 368 15.83 16.18 14.50
CA ASP A 368 14.44 16.47 14.85
C ASP A 368 13.66 15.18 15.18
N PRO A 369 14.12 14.35 16.13
CA PRO A 369 13.50 13.05 16.41
C PRO A 369 12.09 13.21 17.00
N PRO A 370 11.17 12.26 16.75
CA PRO A 370 9.92 12.18 17.48
C PRO A 370 10.19 11.91 18.99
N VAL A 371 10.04 12.94 19.83
CA VAL A 371 10.54 13.05 21.23
C VAL A 371 9.91 12.06 22.23
N GLU A 372 8.80 11.39 21.92
CA GLU A 372 8.12 10.58 22.95
C GLU A 372 8.56 9.11 23.05
N THR A 373 9.26 8.56 22.05
CA THR A 373 9.53 7.10 22.01
C THR A 373 10.91 6.70 21.51
N THR A 374 11.78 7.65 21.14
CA THR A 374 13.08 7.31 20.54
C THR A 374 14.13 7.03 21.62
N PRO A 375 14.64 5.78 21.74
CA PRO A 375 15.69 5.49 22.70
C PRO A 375 16.98 6.24 22.35
N GLU A 376 17.66 6.81 23.34
CA GLU A 376 18.97 7.49 23.15
C GLU A 376 20.01 6.58 22.47
N LEU A 377 19.92 5.28 22.73
CA LEU A 377 20.73 4.26 22.07
C LEU A 377 20.56 4.25 20.54
N ASP A 378 19.34 4.46 20.05
CA ASP A 378 19.06 4.47 18.62
C ASP A 378 19.60 5.74 17.96
N LEU A 379 19.52 6.89 18.63
CA LEU A 379 20.17 8.13 18.17
C LEU A 379 21.69 7.99 18.11
N THR A 380 22.29 7.37 19.12
CA THR A 380 23.75 7.13 19.16
C THR A 380 24.20 6.21 18.03
N LYS A 381 23.43 5.16 17.74
CA LYS A 381 23.70 4.28 16.59
C LYS A 381 23.53 5.01 15.26
N LEU A 382 22.49 5.82 15.11
CA LEU A 382 22.29 6.62 13.90
C LEU A 382 23.44 7.61 13.69
N LEU A 383 23.87 8.29 14.75
CA LEU A 383 25.05 9.16 14.74
C LEU A 383 26.29 8.42 14.22
N ALA A 384 26.59 7.25 14.78
CA ALA A 384 27.74 6.44 14.36
C ALA A 384 27.65 5.96 12.89
N LEU A 385 26.43 5.73 12.37
CA LEU A 385 26.21 5.43 10.96
C LEU A 385 26.41 6.68 10.08
N LEU A 386 25.86 7.82 10.47
CA LEU A 386 25.97 9.09 9.73
C LEU A 386 27.40 9.63 9.71
N GLU A 387 28.18 9.43 10.77
CA GLU A 387 29.60 9.79 10.83
C GLU A 387 30.46 9.04 9.80
N GLN A 388 29.96 7.91 9.25
CA GLN A 388 30.60 7.23 8.13
C GLN A 388 30.40 7.97 6.80
N SER A 389 29.49 8.95 6.76
CA SER A 389 29.21 9.78 5.58
C SER A 389 30.40 10.59 5.13
N SER A 390 30.75 10.47 3.85
CA SER A 390 31.72 11.35 3.18
C SER A 390 31.36 12.83 3.31
N VAL A 391 30.06 13.17 3.35
CA VAL A 391 29.57 14.55 3.54
C VAL A 391 30.08 15.14 4.86
N ILE A 392 30.21 14.32 5.91
CA ILE A 392 30.76 14.74 7.20
C ILE A 392 32.28 14.63 7.18
N ARG A 393 32.81 13.48 6.75
CA ARG A 393 34.25 13.16 6.86
C ARG A 393 35.15 14.00 5.96
N ASN A 394 34.73 14.25 4.73
CA ASN A 394 35.58 14.93 3.74
C ASN A 394 35.46 16.44 3.87
N ASP A 395 34.26 16.94 4.16
CA ASP A 395 34.00 18.38 4.20
C ASP A 395 34.14 18.98 5.61
N GLY A 396 34.31 18.15 6.66
CA GLY A 396 34.44 18.59 8.05
C GLY A 396 33.18 19.27 8.59
N LEU A 397 32.01 18.97 8.00
CA LEU A 397 30.74 19.57 8.36
C LEU A 397 30.17 18.92 9.62
N ASN A 398 29.51 19.72 10.46
CA ASN A 398 28.66 19.17 11.51
C ASN A 398 27.31 18.68 10.93
N MET A 399 26.51 17.99 11.75
CA MET A 399 25.24 17.39 11.32
C MET A 399 24.26 18.39 10.71
N HIS A 400 24.13 19.60 11.29
CA HIS A 400 23.26 20.64 10.73
C HIS A 400 23.76 21.13 9.39
N GLN A 401 25.05 21.42 9.26
CA GLN A 401 25.65 21.88 8.00
C GLN A 401 25.55 20.82 6.90
N ALA A 402 25.72 19.55 7.23
CA ALA A 402 25.54 18.44 6.30
C ALA A 402 24.08 18.34 5.83
N LYS A 403 23.10 18.45 6.75
CA LYS A 403 21.66 18.51 6.41
C LYS A 403 21.36 19.69 5.48
N GLU A 404 21.86 20.88 5.81
CA GLU A 404 21.63 22.09 5.00
C GLU A 404 22.22 21.97 3.60
N LYS A 405 23.47 21.49 3.47
CA LYS A 405 24.12 21.26 2.18
C LYS A 405 23.37 20.25 1.32
N LEU A 406 22.88 19.16 1.93
CA LEU A 406 22.04 18.19 1.22
C LEU A 406 20.70 18.82 0.79
N GLY A 407 20.10 19.67 1.62
CA GLY A 407 18.88 20.41 1.29
C GLY A 407 19.06 21.30 0.06
N GLU A 408 20.14 22.09 0.04
CA GLU A 408 20.51 22.93 -1.12
C GLU A 408 20.70 22.08 -2.38
N ARG A 409 21.41 20.96 -2.27
CA ARG A 409 21.62 20.06 -3.41
C ARG A 409 20.33 19.44 -3.93
N ILE A 410 19.39 19.11 -3.05
CA ILE A 410 18.06 18.61 -3.43
C ILE A 410 17.27 19.68 -4.19
N GLU A 411 17.32 20.93 -3.73
CA GLU A 411 16.66 22.06 -4.42
C GLU A 411 17.25 22.28 -5.82
N GLU A 412 18.57 22.23 -5.97
CA GLU A 412 19.27 22.34 -7.25
C GLU A 412 18.87 21.20 -8.20
N LEU A 413 18.96 19.96 -7.73
CA LEU A 413 18.63 18.77 -8.53
C LEU A 413 17.15 18.75 -8.94
N GLU A 414 16.22 19.19 -8.08
CA GLU A 414 14.80 19.27 -8.46
C GLU A 414 14.56 20.25 -9.61
N ALA A 415 15.32 21.34 -9.67
CA ALA A 415 15.24 22.30 -10.77
C ALA A 415 15.87 21.77 -12.07
N GLU A 416 16.86 20.86 -11.97
CA GLU A 416 17.52 20.23 -13.12
C GLU A 416 16.72 19.06 -13.70
N ILE A 417 16.01 18.29 -12.86
CA ILE A 417 15.31 17.07 -13.28
C ILE A 417 13.97 17.40 -13.96
N CYS A 418 13.82 16.95 -15.21
CA CYS A 418 12.57 16.94 -15.94
C CYS A 418 11.70 15.73 -15.54
N TRP A 419 11.08 15.79 -14.36
CA TRP A 419 10.25 14.69 -13.88
C TRP A 419 9.12 14.35 -14.86
N GLU A 420 8.99 13.07 -15.20
CA GLU A 420 7.77 12.56 -15.83
C GLU A 420 6.58 12.70 -14.86
N GLU A 421 5.41 13.07 -15.38
CA GLU A 421 4.21 13.08 -14.55
C GLU A 421 3.93 11.67 -14.03
N GLY A 422 3.84 11.53 -12.70
CA GLY A 422 3.61 10.24 -12.07
C GLY A 422 4.36 10.08 -10.75
N PRO A 423 4.58 8.83 -10.32
CA PRO A 423 5.17 8.51 -9.02
C PRO A 423 6.53 9.19 -8.72
N PRO A 424 7.48 9.30 -9.66
CA PRO A 424 8.76 9.98 -9.40
C PRO A 424 8.58 11.44 -8.99
N MET A 425 7.77 12.20 -9.74
CA MET A 425 7.43 13.59 -9.43
C MET A 425 6.77 13.72 -8.06
N ILE A 426 5.82 12.84 -7.73
CA ILE A 426 5.13 12.86 -6.44
C ILE A 426 6.11 12.65 -5.29
N TYR A 427 7.02 11.67 -5.40
CA TYR A 427 8.06 11.46 -4.40
C TYR A 427 8.98 12.69 -4.28
N GLY A 428 9.48 13.20 -5.42
CA GLY A 428 10.38 14.36 -5.44
C GLY A 428 9.79 15.60 -4.79
N LEU A 429 8.53 15.92 -5.12
CA LEU A 429 7.82 17.06 -4.52
C LEU A 429 7.51 16.87 -3.04
N ARG A 430 7.27 15.64 -2.56
CA ARG A 430 7.11 15.36 -1.12
C ARG A 430 8.41 15.61 -0.36
N VAL A 431 9.55 15.23 -0.92
CA VAL A 431 10.88 15.54 -0.35
C VAL A 431 11.12 17.04 -0.36
N LEU A 432 10.90 17.71 -1.50
CA LEU A 432 11.09 19.16 -1.62
C LEU A 432 10.20 19.93 -0.63
N GLU A 433 8.94 19.53 -0.47
CA GLU A 433 8.04 20.10 0.56
C GLU A 433 8.66 20.02 1.96
N CYS A 434 9.32 18.92 2.31
CA CYS A 434 9.99 18.78 3.60
C CYS A 434 11.23 19.68 3.72
N VAL A 435 12.05 19.75 2.67
CA VAL A 435 13.26 20.59 2.64
C VAL A 435 12.90 22.07 2.79
N LEU A 436 11.92 22.55 2.02
CA LEU A 436 11.48 23.94 2.07
C LEU A 436 10.83 24.30 3.42
N GLN A 437 10.12 23.35 4.05
CA GLN A 437 9.61 23.54 5.42
C GLN A 437 10.74 23.62 6.44
N SER A 438 11.78 22.78 6.32
CA SER A 438 12.90 22.75 7.28
C SER A 438 13.76 24.01 7.22
N ARG A 439 13.78 24.67 6.07
CA ARG A 439 14.55 25.89 5.79
C ARG A 439 13.71 27.17 5.90
N ASP A 440 12.48 27.06 6.44
CA ASP A 440 11.55 28.17 6.65
C ASP A 440 11.31 29.04 5.39
N HIS A 441 11.24 28.43 4.21
CA HIS A 441 11.00 29.18 2.98
C HIS A 441 9.64 29.90 3.00
N PRO A 442 9.59 31.17 2.53
CA PRO A 442 8.38 31.96 2.57
C PRO A 442 7.27 31.32 1.73
N LEU A 443 6.02 31.51 2.15
CA LEU A 443 4.82 31.04 1.45
C LEU A 443 4.74 31.55 -0.01
N SER A 444 5.36 32.69 -0.30
CA SER A 444 5.42 33.29 -1.63
C SER A 444 6.40 32.60 -2.60
N ASP A 445 7.18 31.61 -2.17
CA ASP A 445 8.03 30.82 -3.06
C ASP A 445 7.15 30.07 -4.08
N GLN A 446 7.41 30.29 -5.37
CA GLN A 446 6.60 29.75 -6.48
C GLN A 446 6.56 28.21 -6.47
N ARG A 447 7.58 27.56 -5.89
CA ARG A 447 7.62 26.09 -5.78
C ARG A 447 6.47 25.56 -4.91
N TRP A 448 5.96 26.36 -3.96
CA TRP A 448 4.79 25.99 -3.17
C TRP A 448 3.52 25.83 -4.01
N GLU A 449 3.35 26.61 -5.07
CA GLU A 449 2.21 26.49 -5.98
C GLU A 449 2.25 25.14 -6.71
N LYS A 450 3.43 24.78 -7.26
CA LYS A 450 3.67 23.46 -7.89
C LYS A 450 3.40 22.31 -6.91
N ILE A 451 3.97 22.38 -5.70
CA ILE A 451 3.79 21.37 -4.66
C ILE A 451 2.31 21.21 -4.31
N ASN A 452 1.59 22.30 -4.04
CA ASN A 452 0.19 22.24 -3.63
C ASN A 452 -0.73 21.72 -4.72
N SER A 453 -0.50 22.12 -5.98
CA SER A 453 -1.26 21.63 -7.12
C SER A 453 -1.01 20.15 -7.39
N LYS A 454 0.26 19.72 -7.43
CA LYS A 454 0.61 18.34 -7.81
C LYS A 454 0.42 17.33 -6.67
N LEU A 455 0.47 17.76 -5.40
CA LEU A 455 0.23 16.91 -4.23
C LEU A 455 -1.19 17.08 -3.63
N GLU A 456 -2.13 17.67 -4.37
CA GLU A 456 -3.51 17.90 -3.89
C GLU A 456 -4.20 16.60 -3.45
N THR A 457 -4.02 15.54 -4.23
CA THR A 457 -4.61 14.22 -3.98
C THR A 457 -3.75 13.35 -3.05
N THR A 458 -2.53 13.78 -2.72
CA THR A 458 -1.64 13.03 -1.84
C THR A 458 -2.13 13.11 -0.39
N PRO A 459 -2.32 11.97 0.30
CA PRO A 459 -2.75 11.95 1.70
C PRO A 459 -1.88 12.83 2.61
N ARG A 460 -2.50 13.60 3.52
CA ARG A 460 -1.77 14.51 4.42
C ARG A 460 -0.71 13.80 5.26
N CYS A 461 -0.95 12.56 5.65
CA CYS A 461 0.00 11.75 6.41
C CYS A 461 1.25 11.32 5.62
N LEU A 462 1.35 11.67 4.32
CA LEU A 462 2.54 11.51 3.49
C LEU A 462 3.26 12.84 3.20
N ARG A 463 2.70 13.96 3.68
CA ARG A 463 3.12 15.32 3.30
C ARG A 463 3.78 16.07 4.43
N GLY A 464 4.79 16.85 4.08
CA GLY A 464 5.54 17.71 5.00
C GLY A 464 6.31 16.98 6.11
N LEU A 465 7.06 17.78 6.87
CA LEU A 465 7.90 17.30 7.96
C LEU A 465 7.11 16.62 9.08
N GLY A 466 5.89 17.08 9.35
CA GLY A 466 5.03 16.48 10.37
C GLY A 466 4.55 15.07 10.06
N SER A 467 4.87 14.52 8.88
CA SER A 467 4.60 13.12 8.56
C SER A 467 5.56 12.13 9.23
N PHE A 468 6.75 12.57 9.68
CA PHE A 468 7.76 11.72 10.32
C PHE A 468 8.60 12.40 11.42
N THR A 469 8.38 13.70 11.66
CA THR A 469 9.01 14.48 12.74
C THR A 469 7.95 15.05 13.69
N LEU A 470 8.37 15.74 14.75
CA LEU A 470 7.45 16.48 15.63
C LEU A 470 6.93 17.79 15.08
N LEU A 471 7.52 18.28 14.00
CA LEU A 471 7.16 19.58 13.48
C LEU A 471 5.69 19.54 13.05
N PRO A 472 4.87 20.53 13.42
CA PRO A 472 3.46 20.51 13.08
C PRO A 472 3.31 20.45 11.55
N MET A 473 2.41 19.58 11.07
CA MET A 473 2.04 19.61 9.65
C MET A 473 1.58 21.02 9.29
N ARG A 474 2.17 21.59 8.24
CA ARG A 474 1.73 22.87 7.69
C ARG A 474 0.25 22.76 7.35
N ARG A 475 -0.59 23.62 7.94
CA ARG A 475 -1.99 23.69 7.53
C ARG A 475 -2.01 24.09 6.05
N PRO A 476 -2.71 23.36 5.16
CA PRO A 476 -2.89 23.83 3.81
C PRO A 476 -3.48 25.24 3.86
N TYR A 477 -3.18 26.05 2.85
CA TYR A 477 -3.88 27.31 2.62
C TYR A 477 -5.37 27.04 2.82
N ALA A 478 -5.93 27.45 3.96
CA ALA A 478 -7.31 27.85 3.94
C ALA A 478 -7.28 28.93 2.85
N LEU A 479 -7.93 28.65 1.71
CA LEU A 479 -8.48 29.72 0.88
C LEU A 479 -8.94 30.74 1.90
N LYS A 480 -8.29 31.91 1.93
CA LYS A 480 -8.73 32.97 2.82
C LYS A 480 -10.23 33.02 2.60
N GLU A 481 -11.00 32.56 3.59
CA GLU A 481 -12.30 33.12 3.85
C GLU A 481 -11.92 34.56 4.17
N GLU A 482 -11.70 35.36 3.11
CA GLU A 482 -11.89 36.78 3.20
C GLU A 482 -13.23 36.86 3.87
N HIS A 483 -13.20 37.33 5.12
CA HIS A 483 -14.35 37.71 5.86
C HIS A 483 -15.22 38.51 4.90
N ILE A 484 -16.21 37.83 4.31
CA ILE A 484 -17.43 38.45 3.81
C ILE A 484 -18.07 38.93 5.10
N SER A 485 -17.57 40.05 5.58
CA SER A 485 -18.29 40.94 6.44
C SER A 485 -19.39 41.47 5.53
N ILE A 486 -20.47 40.68 5.39
CA ILE A 486 -21.77 41.26 5.06
C ILE A 486 -22.02 42.20 6.23
N ALA A 487 -21.60 43.45 6.07
CA ALA A 487 -22.19 44.55 6.77
C ALA A 487 -23.67 44.50 6.38
N LEU A 488 -24.48 43.89 7.25
CA LEU A 488 -25.90 44.14 7.31
C LEU A 488 -26.06 45.64 7.56
N ARG A 489 -26.09 46.42 6.48
CA ARG A 489 -26.69 47.75 6.45
C ARG A 489 -28.17 47.54 6.73
N SER A 490 -28.51 47.69 8.00
CA SER A 490 -29.86 47.83 8.52
C SER A 490 -30.37 49.22 8.16
N ASP A 491 -30.75 49.41 6.89
CA ASP A 491 -31.47 50.61 6.45
C ASP A 491 -32.53 50.21 5.41
N THR A 492 -33.56 49.48 5.87
CA THR A 492 -34.86 49.43 5.21
C THR A 492 -35.97 49.53 6.27
N PRO A 493 -36.69 50.66 6.38
CA PRO A 493 -37.69 50.91 7.42
C PRO A 493 -39.06 50.25 7.17
N GLU A 494 -39.15 49.17 6.38
CA GLU A 494 -40.43 48.61 5.90
C GLU A 494 -40.91 47.34 6.62
N LEU A 495 -40.22 46.89 7.68
CA LEU A 495 -40.57 45.64 8.39
C LEU A 495 -41.11 45.82 9.83
N GLN A 496 -41.52 47.03 10.21
CA GLN A 496 -42.21 47.27 11.50
C GLN A 496 -43.75 47.24 11.41
N GLU A 497 -44.34 47.19 10.21
CA GLU A 497 -45.80 47.19 10.05
C GLU A 497 -46.46 45.79 10.03
N LEU A 498 -45.67 44.70 10.08
CA LEU A 498 -46.19 43.33 10.03
C LEU A 498 -46.18 42.58 11.37
N MET A 499 -45.82 43.23 12.48
CA MET A 499 -45.80 42.60 13.82
C MET A 499 -46.84 43.14 14.81
N ASN A 500 -47.82 43.91 14.34
CA ASN A 500 -48.98 44.30 15.15
C ASN A 500 -50.30 43.93 14.44
N VAL A 501 -50.60 42.63 14.36
CA VAL A 501 -51.96 42.06 14.30
C VAL A 501 -52.00 40.79 15.13
#